data_AF-A0AAV3URW3-F1
#
_entry.id   AF-A0AAV3URW3-F1
#
_cell.length_a   1.000
_cell.length_b   1.000
_cell.length_c   1.000
_cell.angle_alpha   90.00
_cell.angle_beta   90.00
_cell.angle_gamma   90.00
#
_symmetry.space_group_name_H-M   'P 1'
#
loop_
_entity.id
_entity.type
_entity.pdbx_description
1 polymer ?
#
loop_
_entity_poly.entity_id
_entity_poly.type
_entity_poly.pdbx_seq_one_letter_code
_entity_poly.pdbx_strand_id
1 'polypeptide(L)'
;MDGSYVEDALDTAEQAFQDTRGQLSETDLDVSDEALVQLRKACRLLEAARTLRSQNGYYTVVIEASFVAIERSIQFYLLHRGQAAGEDL
;
A
#
# COMPACT_ATOMS: atom_id res chain seq x y z
N MET A 1 8.45 0.32 32.08
CA MET A 1 7.60 -0.31 31.04
C MET A 1 8.37 -1.53 30.60
N ASP A 2 7.74 -2.70 30.75
CA ASP A 2 8.35 -3.98 30.42
C ASP A 2 8.20 -4.24 28.90
N GLY A 3 9.20 -4.85 28.27
CA GLY A 3 9.21 -5.08 26.82
C GLY A 3 8.00 -5.89 26.33
N SER A 4 7.55 -6.82 27.19
CA SER A 4 6.38 -7.67 26.95
C SER A 4 5.10 -6.89 26.66
N TYR A 5 4.84 -5.76 27.32
CA TYR A 5 3.62 -4.99 27.08
C TYR A 5 3.58 -4.37 25.68
N VAL A 6 4.73 -3.92 25.18
CA VAL A 6 4.81 -3.29 23.85
C VAL A 6 4.60 -4.34 22.76
N GLU A 7 5.19 -5.53 22.93
CA GLU A 7 5.01 -6.66 22.01
C GLU A 7 3.54 -7.10 21.98
N ASP A 8 2.91 -7.31 23.15
CA ASP A 8 1.49 -7.67 23.23
C ASP A 8 0.57 -6.63 22.57
N ALA A 9 0.89 -5.34 22.75
CA ALA A 9 0.13 -4.24 22.14
C ALA A 9 0.30 -4.20 20.61
N LEU A 10 1.49 -4.50 20.09
CA LEU A 10 1.74 -4.60 18.66
C LEU A 10 1.01 -5.80 18.07
N ASP A 11 1.09 -6.97 18.68
CA ASP A 11 0.38 -8.18 18.23
C ASP A 11 -1.13 -7.96 18.15
N THR A 12 -1.68 -7.30 19.18
CA THR A 12 -3.11 -6.94 19.20
C THR A 12 -3.45 -5.97 18.05
N ALA A 13 -2.60 -4.99 17.78
CA ALA A 13 -2.82 -4.03 16.69
C ALA A 13 -2.75 -4.72 15.32
N GLU A 14 -1.76 -5.59 15.10
CA GLU A 14 -1.62 -6.34 13.85
C GLU A 14 -2.84 -7.22 13.57
N GLN A 15 -3.30 -7.97 14.58
CA GLN A 15 -4.52 -8.79 14.46
C GLN A 15 -5.74 -7.93 14.10
N ALA A 16 -5.88 -6.76 14.72
CA ALA A 16 -6.97 -5.84 14.42
C ALA A 16 -6.90 -5.25 13.00
N PHE A 17 -5.70 -5.07 12.43
CA PHE A 17 -5.52 -4.63 11.04
C PHE A 17 -5.73 -5.75 10.02
N GLN A 18 -5.49 -7.01 10.40
CA GLN A 18 -5.73 -8.18 9.55
C GLN A 18 -7.20 -8.61 9.52
N ASP A 19 -7.96 -8.30 10.57
CA ASP A 19 -9.40 -8.55 10.58
C ASP A 19 -10.13 -7.61 9.60
N THR A 20 -10.46 -8.17 8.44
CA THR A 20 -11.24 -7.48 7.40
C THR A 20 -12.63 -7.05 7.87
N ARG A 21 -13.14 -7.60 8.99
CA ARG A 21 -14.50 -7.38 9.49
C ARG A 21 -15.58 -7.59 8.43
N GLY A 22 -15.34 -8.54 7.52
CA GLY A 22 -16.21 -8.86 6.39
C GLY A 22 -16.13 -7.86 5.22
N GLN A 23 -15.20 -6.91 5.23
CA GLN A 23 -14.92 -6.04 4.09
C GLN A 23 -14.22 -6.82 2.99
N LEU A 24 -14.69 -6.62 1.76
CA LEU A 24 -14.01 -7.10 0.57
C LEU A 24 -12.83 -6.19 0.26
N SER A 25 -11.79 -6.77 -0.35
CA SER A 25 -10.72 -5.99 -0.97
C SER A 25 -11.32 -4.97 -1.95
N GLU A 26 -10.67 -3.82 -2.09
CA GLU A 26 -11.08 -2.85 -3.10
C GLU A 26 -11.13 -3.54 -4.47
N THR A 27 -12.14 -3.20 -5.28
CA THR A 27 -12.29 -3.71 -6.64
C THR A 27 -10.96 -3.58 -7.39
N ASP A 28 -10.53 -4.62 -8.10
CA ASP A 28 -9.24 -4.69 -8.80
C ASP A 28 -7.98 -4.59 -7.92
N LEU A 29 -8.03 -4.73 -6.60
CA LEU A 29 -6.83 -4.96 -5.78
C LEU A 29 -6.64 -6.42 -5.37
N ASP A 30 -7.67 -7.26 -5.51
CA ASP A 30 -7.57 -8.70 -5.33
C ASP A 30 -7.03 -9.36 -6.62
N VAL A 31 -5.71 -9.40 -6.75
CA VAL A 31 -5.00 -10.11 -7.83
C VAL A 31 -3.88 -10.96 -7.26
N SER A 32 -3.59 -12.07 -7.94
CA SER A 32 -2.53 -13.01 -7.52
C SER A 32 -1.11 -12.47 -7.68
N ASP A 33 -0.92 -11.44 -8.52
CA ASP A 33 0.38 -10.82 -8.74
C ASP A 33 0.60 -9.64 -7.79
N GLU A 34 1.46 -9.86 -6.79
CA GLU A 34 1.84 -8.85 -5.79
C GLU A 34 2.44 -7.59 -6.42
N ALA A 35 3.23 -7.72 -7.50
CA ALA A 35 3.78 -6.57 -8.19
C ALA A 35 2.63 -5.72 -8.77
N LEU A 36 1.67 -6.38 -9.43
CA LEU A 36 0.50 -5.71 -9.99
C LEU A 36 -0.35 -5.02 -8.91
N VAL A 37 -0.46 -5.58 -7.70
CA VAL A 37 -1.09 -4.90 -6.56
C VAL A 37 -0.42 -3.56 -6.28
N GLN A 38 0.91 -3.51 -6.22
CA GLN A 38 1.64 -2.26 -5.95
C GLN A 38 1.42 -1.22 -7.05
N LEU A 39 1.47 -1.62 -8.32
CA LEU A 39 1.20 -0.71 -9.44
C LEU A 39 -0.22 -0.14 -9.39
N ARG A 40 -1.21 -0.99 -9.10
CA ARG A 40 -2.61 -0.56 -8.99
C ARG A 40 -2.83 0.39 -7.80
N LYS A 41 -2.16 0.16 -6.67
CA LYS A 41 -2.16 1.10 -5.52
C LYS A 41 -1.55 2.44 -5.91
N ALA A 42 -0.44 2.46 -6.65
CA ALA A 42 0.17 3.70 -7.14
C ALA A 42 -0.79 4.50 -8.03
N CYS A 43 -1.46 3.85 -8.97
CA CYS A 43 -2.45 4.49 -9.84
C CYS A 43 -3.62 5.11 -9.04
N ARG A 44 -4.17 4.37 -8.06
CA ARG A 44 -5.24 4.88 -7.19
C ARG A 44 -4.82 6.09 -6.37
N LEU A 45 -3.60 6.09 -5.84
CA LEU A 45 -3.05 7.23 -5.09
C LEU A 45 -2.92 8.47 -5.98
N LEU A 46 -2.49 8.30 -7.24
CA LEU A 46 -2.44 9.40 -8.20
C LEU A 46 -3.84 9.93 -8.57
N GLU A 47 -4.84 9.05 -8.68
CA GLU A 47 -6.22 9.45 -8.88
C GLU A 47 -6.76 10.24 -7.68
N ALA A 48 -6.57 9.74 -6.46
CA ALA A 48 -6.93 10.43 -5.23
C ALA A 48 -6.25 11.81 -5.13
N ALA A 49 -4.94 11.89 -5.42
CA ALA A 49 -4.19 13.14 -5.44
C ALA A 49 -4.77 14.14 -6.46
N ARG A 50 -5.16 13.70 -7.65
CA ARG A 50 -5.79 14.56 -8.66
C ARG A 50 -7.16 15.08 -8.20
N THR A 51 -7.97 14.21 -7.60
CA THR A 51 -9.28 14.56 -7.03
C THR A 51 -9.17 15.54 -5.88
N LEU A 52 -8.23 15.33 -4.95
CA LEU A 52 -8.02 16.23 -3.82
C LEU A 52 -7.43 17.58 -4.24
N ARG A 53 -6.57 17.58 -5.27
CA ARG A 53 -6.04 18.82 -5.85
C ARG A 53 -7.14 19.69 -6.47
N SER A 54 -8.14 19.09 -7.12
CA SER A 54 -9.25 19.87 -7.72
C SER A 54 -10.15 20.55 -6.67
N GLN A 55 -10.11 20.08 -5.42
CA GLN A 55 -10.85 20.67 -4.29
C GLN A 55 -10.11 21.85 -3.61
N ASN A 56 -8.89 22.19 -4.05
CA ASN A 56 -8.14 23.40 -3.66
C ASN A 56 -7.99 23.64 -2.14
N GLY A 57 -7.66 22.59 -1.38
CA GLY A 57 -7.41 22.71 0.08
C GLY A 57 -6.56 21.60 0.70
N TYR A 58 -6.25 20.54 -0.04
CA TYR A 58 -5.66 19.31 0.49
C TYR A 58 -4.20 19.11 0.06
N TYR A 59 -3.42 20.18 -0.07
CA TYR A 59 -2.07 20.14 -0.65
C TYR A 59 -1.10 19.21 0.09
N THR A 60 -1.17 19.14 1.42
CA THR A 60 -0.36 18.19 2.21
C THR A 60 -0.65 16.74 1.78
N VAL A 61 -1.93 16.37 1.71
CA VAL A 61 -2.35 15.01 1.31
C VAL A 61 -1.99 14.72 -0.14
N VAL A 62 -2.08 15.71 -1.03
CA VAL A 62 -1.65 15.57 -2.44
C VAL A 62 -0.16 15.25 -2.52
N ILE A 63 0.67 15.93 -1.74
CA ILE A 63 2.12 15.69 -1.69
C ILE A 63 2.41 14.30 -1.13
N GLU A 64 1.79 13.93 -0.01
CA GLU A 64 1.96 12.61 0.62
C GLU A 64 1.53 11.48 -0.34
N ALA A 65 0.35 11.58 -0.93
CA ALA A 65 -0.13 10.58 -1.89
C ALA A 65 0.78 10.47 -3.11
N SER A 66 1.42 11.56 -3.54
CA SER A 66 2.39 11.54 -4.64
C SER A 66 3.67 10.80 -4.26
N PHE A 67 4.19 11.00 -3.04
CA PHE A 67 5.35 10.25 -2.55
C PHE A 67 5.04 8.76 -2.39
N VAL A 68 3.89 8.40 -1.84
CA VAL A 68 3.49 6.99 -1.71
C VAL A 68 3.29 6.36 -3.10
N ALA A 69 2.76 7.08 -4.08
CA ALA A 69 2.67 6.57 -5.46
C ALA A 69 4.04 6.27 -6.07
N ILE A 70 5.05 7.12 -5.81
CA ILE A 70 6.44 6.88 -6.23
C ILE A 70 6.99 5.63 -5.55
N GLU A 71 6.84 5.50 -4.24
CA GLU A 71 7.30 4.34 -3.46
C GLU A 71 6.70 3.04 -4.01
N ARG A 72 5.37 3.01 -4.23
CA ARG A 72 4.67 1.84 -4.78
C ARG A 72 5.11 1.51 -6.21
N SER A 73 5.47 2.52 -7.00
CA SER A 73 6.04 2.31 -8.34
C SER A 73 7.44 1.69 -8.29
N ILE A 74 8.27 2.08 -7.32
CA ILE A 74 9.58 1.47 -7.07
C ILE A 74 9.40 0.03 -6.56
N GLN A 75 8.48 -0.21 -5.62
CA GLN A 75 8.17 -1.56 -5.13
C GLN A 75 7.65 -2.47 -6.24
N PHE A 76 6.77 -1.98 -7.12
CA PHE A 76 6.36 -2.71 -8.32
C PHE A 76 7.58 -3.12 -9.15
N TYR A 77 8.48 -2.17 -9.45
CA TYR A 77 9.68 -2.46 -10.23
C TYR A 77 10.56 -3.53 -9.56
N LEU A 78 10.77 -3.45 -8.24
CA LEU A 78 11.59 -4.41 -7.50
C LEU A 78 10.94 -5.79 -7.45
N LEU A 79 9.64 -5.89 -7.19
CA LEU A 79 8.91 -7.17 -7.17
C LEU A 79 8.86 -7.78 -8.57
N HIS A 80 8.55 -6.97 -9.59
CA HIS A 80 8.51 -7.44 -10.97
C HIS A 80 9.88 -7.92 -11.45
N ARG A 81 10.97 -7.21 -11.11
CA ARG A 81 12.34 -7.64 -11.39
C ARG A 81 12.78 -8.82 -10.54
N GLY A 82 12.31 -8.95 -9.30
CA GLY A 82 12.59 -10.07 -8.41
C GLY A 82 11.88 -11.35 -8.84
N GLN A 83 10.63 -11.24 -9.31
CA GLN A 83 9.90 -12.32 -9.98
C GLN A 83 10.55 -12.69 -11.31
N ALA A 84 11.04 -11.71 -12.08
CA ALA A 84 11.81 -11.95 -13.31
C ALA A 84 13.23 -12.50 -13.04
N ALA A 85 13.80 -12.26 -11.86
CA ALA A 85 15.08 -12.83 -11.43
C ALA A 85 14.93 -14.23 -10.81
N GLY A 86 13.69 -14.71 -10.64
CA GLY A 86 13.35 -16.05 -10.16
C GLY A 86 13.33 -17.14 -11.24
N GLU A 87 13.92 -16.89 -12.41
CA GLU A 87 14.22 -17.91 -13.43
C GLU A 87 15.71 -18.32 -13.47
N ASP A 88 16.54 -17.93 -12.50
CA ASP A 88 17.95 -18.38 -12.43
C ASP A 88 18.51 -18.45 -10.98
N LEU A 89 17.88 -19.25 -10.10
CA LEU A 89 18.54 -19.83 -8.91
C LEU A 89 18.00 -21.24 -8.61
#